data_AF-A0A920H7M2-F1
#
_entry.id   AF-A0A920H7M2-F1
#
_cell.length_a   1.000
_cell.length_b   1.000
_cell.length_c   1.000
_cell.angle_alpha   90.00
_cell.angle_beta   90.00
_cell.angle_gamma   90.00
#
_symmetry.space_group_name_H-M   'P 1'
#
loop_
_entity.id
_entity.type
_entity.pdbx_description
1 polymer ?
#
loop_
_entity_poly.entity_id
_entity_poly.type
_entity_poly.pdbx_seq_one_letter_code
_entity_poly.pdbx_strand_id
1 'polypeptide(L)'
;MEANEPPIRIIVPGRTYRSDHDATHSPMFHQCEGLVIGDGIHMGHLKGCLIDFCRAFFGVDDLPVRFRPAIFPLPSHLPKSISAVHVMVAG
;
A
#
# COMPACT_ATOMS: atom_id res chain seq x y z
N MET A 1 -16.78 1.34 -1.30
CA MET A 1 -17.22 0.16 -0.53
C MET A 1 -18.72 0.13 -0.33
N GLU A 2 -19.40 1.26 -0.09
CA GLU A 2 -20.84 1.29 0.20
C GLU A 2 -21.75 0.64 -0.86
N ALA A 3 -21.30 0.53 -2.10
CA ALA A 3 -22.06 -0.08 -3.20
C ALA A 3 -21.61 -1.50 -3.61
N ASN A 4 -20.59 -2.07 -2.95
CA ASN A 4 -20.04 -3.38 -3.33
C ASN A 4 -19.80 -4.25 -2.10
N GLU A 5 -20.36 -5.47 -2.12
CA GLU A 5 -20.09 -6.47 -1.09
C GLU A 5 -18.71 -7.15 -1.31
N PRO A 6 -18.00 -7.57 -0.25
CA PRO A 6 -16.80 -8.39 -0.39
C PRO A 6 -17.04 -9.70 -1.20
N PRO A 7 -16.00 -10.23 -1.88
CA PRO A 7 -14.62 -9.80 -1.85
C PRO A 7 -14.33 -8.63 -2.80
N ILE A 8 -13.55 -7.65 -2.33
CA ILE A 8 -13.10 -6.50 -3.12
C ILE A 8 -11.59 -6.60 -3.32
N ARG A 9 -11.13 -6.45 -4.56
CA ARG A 9 -9.70 -6.35 -4.90
C ARG A 9 -9.52 -5.26 -5.95
N ILE A 10 -8.91 -4.15 -5.59
CA ILE A 10 -8.76 -3.00 -6.49
C ILE A 10 -7.36 -2.40 -6.41
N ILE A 11 -6.94 -1.83 -7.53
CA ILE A 11 -5.77 -0.99 -7.68
C ILE A 11 -6.25 0.36 -8.21
N VAL A 12 -5.85 1.45 -7.55
CA VAL A 12 -6.33 2.81 -7.84
C VAL A 12 -5.12 3.70 -8.10
N PRO A 13 -4.68 3.84 -9.36
CA PRO A 13 -3.71 4.84 -9.74
C PRO A 13 -4.38 6.22 -9.81
N GLY A 14 -3.70 7.27 -9.36
CA GLY A 14 -4.26 8.61 -9.35
C GLY A 14 -3.22 9.72 -9.18
N ARG A 15 -3.64 10.95 -9.52
CA ARG A 15 -2.89 12.17 -9.18
C ARG A 15 -3.24 12.59 -7.77
N THR A 16 -2.23 12.83 -6.96
CA THR A 16 -2.34 13.35 -5.60
C THR A 16 -1.67 14.72 -5.55
N TYR A 17 -2.29 15.63 -4.79
CA TYR A 17 -1.81 16.99 -4.61
C TYR A 17 -1.47 17.22 -3.14
N ARG A 18 -0.33 17.87 -2.88
CA ARG A 18 0.10 18.25 -1.53
C ARG A 18 0.65 19.66 -1.50
N SER A 19 0.43 20.34 -0.38
CA SER A 19 0.97 21.67 -0.12
C SER A 19 2.28 21.58 0.66
N ASP A 20 3.27 20.92 0.07
CA ASP A 20 4.62 20.78 0.62
C ASP A 20 5.55 21.78 -0.10
N HIS A 21 6.40 22.49 0.63
CA HIS A 21 7.24 23.57 0.11
C HIS A 21 8.73 23.27 0.29
N ASP A 22 9.28 22.38 -0.54
CA ASP A 22 10.74 22.27 -0.74
C ASP A 22 11.09 21.66 -2.12
N ALA A 23 12.38 21.61 -2.45
CA ALA A 23 12.88 21.18 -3.75
C ALA A 23 12.67 19.67 -4.05
N THR A 24 12.41 18.85 -3.03
CA THR A 24 12.17 17.41 -3.18
C THR A 24 10.69 17.04 -3.24
N HIS A 25 9.80 17.99 -2.93
CA HIS A 25 8.36 17.76 -2.90
C HIS A 25 7.66 18.47 -4.06
N SER A 26 7.23 17.70 -5.07
CA SER A 26 6.36 18.21 -6.11
C SER A 26 4.94 18.40 -5.56
N PRO A 27 4.30 19.58 -5.74
CA PRO A 27 2.92 19.82 -5.34
C PRO A 27 1.90 18.86 -5.96
N MET A 28 2.27 18.20 -7.05
CA MET A 28 1.49 17.15 -7.71
C MET A 28 2.38 15.95 -8.02
N PHE A 29 1.92 14.75 -7.66
CA PHE A 29 2.59 13.48 -7.98
C PHE A 29 1.56 12.38 -8.21
N HIS A 30 2.02 11.19 -8.61
CA HIS A 30 1.15 10.04 -8.82
C HIS A 30 1.28 9.05 -7.67
N GLN A 31 0.16 8.55 -7.19
CA GLN A 31 0.11 7.44 -6.24
C GLN A 31 -0.66 6.28 -6.85
N CYS A 32 -0.35 5.08 -6.36
CA CYS A 32 -1.11 3.88 -6.65
C CYS A 32 -1.48 3.25 -5.32
N GLU A 33 -2.78 3.14 -5.05
CA GLU A 33 -3.31 2.53 -3.84
C GLU A 33 -3.89 1.15 -4.14
N GLY A 34 -3.66 0.19 -3.26
CA GLY A 34 -4.18 -1.16 -3.36
C GLY A 34 -5.07 -1.49 -2.18
N LEU A 35 -6.19 -2.16 -2.44
CA LEU A 35 -7.15 -2.55 -1.41
C LEU A 35 -7.66 -3.96 -1.68
N VAL A 36 -7.57 -4.82 -0.65
CA VAL A 36 -8.13 -6.17 -0.67
C VAL A 36 -8.98 -6.37 0.58
N ILE A 37 -10.25 -6.74 0.38
CA ILE A 37 -11.21 -7.09 1.43
C ILE A 37 -11.81 -8.45 1.09
N GLY A 38 -11.86 -9.32 2.09
CA GLY A 38 -12.50 -10.63 2.00
C GLY A 38 -12.23 -11.45 3.25
N ASP A 39 -12.95 -12.56 3.38
CA ASP A 39 -12.76 -13.49 4.49
C ASP A 39 -11.39 -14.17 4.42
N GLY A 40 -10.77 -14.39 5.58
CA GLY A 40 -9.45 -15.00 5.69
C GLY A 40 -8.28 -14.12 5.24
N ILE A 41 -8.52 -12.85 4.86
CA ILE A 41 -7.43 -11.92 4.53
C ILE A 41 -6.65 -11.52 5.79
N HIS A 42 -5.34 -11.67 5.75
CA HIS A 42 -4.43 -11.34 6.85
C HIS A 42 -3.13 -10.70 6.35
N MET A 43 -2.31 -10.19 7.28
CA MET A 43 -1.06 -9.48 6.98
C MET A 43 -0.08 -10.25 6.09
N GLY A 44 -0.04 -11.59 6.17
CA GLY A 44 0.78 -12.43 5.30
C GLY A 44 0.48 -12.24 3.80
N HIS A 45 -0.78 -12.05 3.41
CA HIS A 45 -1.15 -11.80 2.02
C HIS A 45 -0.62 -10.46 1.51
N LEU A 46 -0.70 -9.41 2.34
CA LEU A 46 -0.16 -8.10 2.00
C LEU A 46 1.36 -8.18 1.81
N LYS A 47 2.07 -8.82 2.74
CA LYS A 47 3.53 -8.98 2.65
C LYS A 47 3.94 -9.78 1.41
N GLY A 48 3.28 -10.90 1.13
CA GLY A 48 3.55 -11.70 -0.07
C GLY A 48 3.34 -10.91 -1.36
N CYS A 49 2.19 -10.25 -1.49
CA CYS A 49 1.86 -9.41 -2.65
C CYS A 49 2.90 -8.31 -2.88
N LEU A 50 3.36 -7.64 -1.81
CA LEU A 50 4.37 -6.58 -1.91
C LEU A 50 5.76 -7.14 -2.28
N ILE A 51 6.14 -8.32 -1.78
CA ILE A 51 7.38 -9.00 -2.18
C ILE A 51 7.33 -9.34 -3.67
N ASP A 52 6.26 -9.97 -4.14
CA ASP A 52 6.10 -10.38 -5.53
C ASP A 52 6.06 -9.17 -6.46
N PHE A 53 5.38 -8.09 -6.05
CA PHE A 53 5.40 -6.82 -6.76
C PHE A 53 6.82 -6.25 -6.88
N CYS A 54 7.58 -6.17 -5.78
CA CYS A 54 8.94 -5.64 -5.82
C CYS A 54 9.85 -6.50 -6.70
N ARG A 55 9.79 -7.83 -6.60
CA ARG A 55 10.58 -8.74 -7.45
C ARG A 55 10.25 -8.55 -8.93
N ALA A 56 8.97 -8.49 -9.28
CA ALA A 56 8.53 -8.27 -10.66
C ALA A 56 8.90 -6.88 -11.18
N PHE A 57 8.79 -5.85 -10.34
CA PHE A 57 9.09 -4.47 -10.72
C PHE A 57 10.58 -4.22 -10.94
N PHE A 58 11.44 -4.79 -10.08
CA PHE A 58 12.90 -4.64 -10.19
C PHE A 58 13.57 -5.73 -11.05
N GLY A 59 12.87 -6.82 -11.37
CA GLY A 59 13.42 -7.95 -12.13
C GLY A 59 14.46 -8.75 -11.37
N VAL A 60 14.33 -8.85 -10.04
CA VAL A 60 15.29 -9.53 -9.15
C VAL A 60 14.53 -10.55 -8.30
N ASP A 61 14.73 -11.84 -8.57
CA ASP A 61 14.00 -12.93 -7.92
C ASP A 61 14.31 -13.05 -6.41
N ASP A 62 15.54 -12.77 -6.01
CA ASP A 62 16.02 -12.88 -4.62
C ASP A 62 16.06 -11.53 -3.88
N LEU A 63 15.29 -10.53 -4.37
CA LEU A 63 15.28 -9.18 -3.81
C LEU A 63 14.97 -9.19 -2.29
N PRO A 64 15.92 -8.73 -1.44
CA PRO A 64 15.67 -8.65 -0.01
C PRO A 64 14.69 -7.51 0.31
N VAL A 65 13.57 -7.84 0.95
CA VAL A 65 12.53 -6.87 1.34
C VAL A 65 12.43 -6.79 2.86
N ARG A 66 12.41 -5.57 3.40
CA ARG A 66 12.24 -5.34 4.85
C ARG A 66 10.98 -4.52 5.14
N PHE A 67 10.05 -5.13 5.87
CA PHE A 67 8.86 -4.46 6.38
C PHE A 67 9.15 -3.74 7.70
N ARG A 68 8.86 -2.43 7.76
CA ARG A 68 8.88 -1.67 9.03
C ARG A 68 7.47 -1.32 9.46
N PRO A 69 7.10 -1.55 10.74
CA PRO A 69 5.84 -1.07 11.28
C PRO A 69 5.74 0.45 11.15
N ALA A 70 4.57 0.94 10.77
CA ALA A 70 4.22 2.35 10.75
C ALA A 70 2.77 2.51 11.24
N ILE A 71 2.48 3.61 11.91
CA ILE A 71 1.13 3.93 12.37
C ILE A 71 0.50 4.85 11.33
N PHE A 72 -0.64 4.43 10.80
CA PHE A 72 -1.45 5.24 9.91
C PHE A 72 -2.74 5.61 10.63
N PRO A 73 -3.05 6.91 10.79
CA PRO A 73 -4.31 7.32 11.40
C PRO A 73 -5.45 6.98 10.44
N LEU A 74 -6.36 6.13 10.91
CA LEU A 74 -7.55 5.75 10.17
C LEU A 74 -8.79 6.33 10.85
N PRO A 75 -9.84 6.69 10.08
CA PRO A 75 -11.12 7.09 10.64
C PRO A 75 -11.65 6.03 11.61
N SER A 76 -12.21 6.48 12.73
CA SER A 76 -12.64 5.63 13.85
C SER A 76 -13.73 4.60 13.51
N HIS A 77 -14.43 4.78 12.38
CA HIS A 77 -15.49 3.90 11.90
C HIS A 77 -14.97 2.72 11.05
N LEU A 78 -13.68 2.69 10.71
CA LEU A 78 -13.07 1.53 10.05
C LEU A 78 -12.64 0.50 11.09
N PRO A 79 -12.71 -0.81 10.77
CA PRO A 79 -12.21 -1.85 11.66
C PRO A 79 -10.74 -1.62 12.01
N LYS A 80 -10.40 -1.75 13.30
CA LYS A 80 -9.07 -1.50 13.89
C LYS A 80 -7.95 -2.44 13.37
N SER A 81 -8.23 -3.26 12.36
CA SER A 81 -7.32 -4.29 11.82
C SER A 81 -6.63 -3.89 10.51
N ILE A 82 -6.79 -2.67 10.02
CA ILE A 82 -6.02 -2.19 8.87
C ILE A 82 -4.62 -1.81 9.37
N SER A 83 -3.61 -2.60 8.99
CA SER A 83 -2.21 -2.23 9.16
C SER A 83 -1.62 -1.89 7.79
N ALA A 84 -1.22 -0.63 7.62
CA ALA A 84 -0.48 -0.19 6.45
C ALA A 84 1.02 -0.35 6.71
N VAL A 85 1.74 -0.79 5.68
CA VAL A 85 3.17 -1.11 5.78
C VAL A 85 3.94 -0.28 4.77
N HIS A 86 4.95 0.45 5.24
CA HIS A 86 5.91 1.08 4.34
C HIS A 86 6.93 0.03 3.91
N VAL A 87 7.01 -0.24 2.61
CA VAL A 87 8.04 -1.10 2.02
C VAL A 87 9.24 -0.23 1.68
N MET A 88 10.38 -0.51 2.29
CA MET A 88 11.65 0.03 1.82
C MET A 88 12.36 -1.08 1.04
N VAL A 89 12.70 -0.78 -0.20
CA VAL A 89 13.61 -1.61 -0.99
C VAL A 89 15.02 -1.10 -0.69
N ALA A 90 15.88 -1.96 -0.15
CA ALA A 90 17.28 -1.62 0.05
C ALA A 90 17.97 -1.66 -1.33
N GLY A 91 18.61 -0.56 -1.69
CA GLY A 91 19.59 -0.50 -2.79
C GLY A 91 20.97 -0.95 -2.32
#